data_AF-A0A7W4LM18-F1
#
_entry.id   AF-A0A7W4LM18-F1
#
_cell.length_a   1.000
_cell.length_b   1.000
_cell.length_c   1.000
_cell.angle_alpha   90.00
_cell.angle_beta   90.00
_cell.angle_gamma   90.00
#
_symmetry.space_group_name_H-M   'P 1'
#
loop_
_entity.id
_entity.type
_entity.pdbx_description
1 polymer ?
#
loop_
_entity_poly.entity_id
_entity_poly.type
_entity_poly.pdbx_seq_one_letter_code
_entity_poly.pdbx_strand_id
1 'polypeptide(L)'
;MNRQTKRSWTSYACALALGIGALHAQADEGGLYGPQAPKGSAFVRAYNAGNAELSVNVGNTDLNDIAPLGSSDFKFLPAGNYSAQVGASNLPVKLDADKYYTLVNQPGGKPMLVEEPPFKNKQKALVRVQNLSDTQLTLKTVDGKTPVVEAVAPNGRGEREINPVKVGLALFDGDKKVSDLKPVVLERGEVVCLYITGSGSQLSPVWVKRPVES
;
A
#
# COMPACT_ATOMS: atom_id res chain seq x y z
N MET A 1 77.94 47.19 -5.17
CA MET A 1 77.66 48.58 -4.80
C MET A 1 76.16 48.75 -4.67
N ASN A 2 75.74 49.28 -3.51
CA ASN A 2 74.40 49.80 -3.15
C ASN A 2 73.20 48.84 -3.14
N ARG A 3 72.30 48.82 -2.15
CA ARG A 3 72.25 49.28 -0.74
C ARG A 3 70.90 48.76 -0.20
N GLN A 4 70.90 48.26 1.04
CA GLN A 4 69.86 48.28 2.10
C GLN A 4 68.36 48.25 1.68
N THR A 5 67.49 47.46 2.33
CA THR A 5 67.14 47.67 3.74
C THR A 5 66.60 46.43 4.44
N LYS A 6 67.18 46.15 5.61
CA LYS A 6 66.57 45.37 6.69
C LYS A 6 65.43 46.18 7.32
N ARG A 7 64.36 45.50 7.74
CA ARG A 7 63.57 45.94 8.90
C ARG A 7 62.98 44.73 9.61
N SER A 8 63.64 44.34 10.69
CA SER A 8 63.08 43.53 11.78
C SER A 8 62.08 44.37 12.56
N TRP A 9 61.04 43.73 13.12
CA TRP A 9 60.60 43.94 14.51
C TRP A 9 59.73 42.75 14.96
N THR A 10 60.31 41.94 15.85
CA THR A 10 59.72 41.40 17.10
C THR A 10 58.45 42.13 17.57
N SER A 11 57.44 41.55 18.23
CA SER A 11 57.14 40.23 18.78
C SER A 11 55.74 40.36 19.45
N TYR A 12 55.04 39.23 19.59
CA TYR A 12 53.96 38.93 20.56
C TYR A 12 52.75 39.88 20.70
N ALA A 13 51.60 39.41 20.23
CA ALA A 13 50.36 39.44 21.03
C ALA A 13 49.49 38.24 20.63
N CYS A 14 49.34 37.31 21.58
CA CYS A 14 48.42 36.19 21.51
C CYS A 14 46.99 36.72 21.53
N ALA A 15 46.18 36.37 20.52
CA ALA A 15 44.74 36.32 20.66
C ALA A 15 44.26 35.03 19.99
N LEU A 16 44.04 34.01 20.82
CA LEU A 16 43.23 32.85 20.49
C LEU A 16 41.85 33.35 20.05
N ALA A 17 41.51 33.14 18.80
CA ALA A 17 40.13 33.09 18.34
C ALA A 17 39.98 31.86 17.45
N LEU A 18 40.02 30.67 18.07
CA LEU A 18 39.53 29.43 17.48
C LEU A 18 38.00 29.52 17.41
N GLY A 19 37.50 30.24 16.41
CA GLY A 19 36.11 30.17 15.98
C GLY A 19 35.89 28.85 15.23
N ILE A 20 35.81 27.76 15.98
CA ILE A 20 35.32 26.48 15.45
C ILE A 20 33.82 26.68 15.20
N GLY A 21 33.49 27.10 13.97
CA GLY A 21 32.14 26.98 13.45
C GLY A 21 31.81 25.49 13.35
N ALA A 22 31.28 24.93 14.43
CA ALA A 22 30.54 23.70 14.35
C ALA A 22 29.34 23.97 13.43
N LEU A 23 29.50 23.64 12.15
CA LEU A 23 28.37 23.25 11.34
C LEU A 23 27.76 22.07 12.09
N HIS A 24 26.72 22.36 12.87
CA HIS A 24 25.81 21.35 13.36
C HIS A 24 25.27 20.65 12.11
N ALA A 25 25.90 19.53 11.75
CA ALA A 25 25.18 18.46 11.10
C ALA A 25 24.00 18.18 12.03
N GLN A 26 22.82 18.66 11.64
CA GLN A 26 21.58 18.13 12.15
C GLN A 26 21.59 16.67 11.73
N ALA A 27 22.13 15.82 12.60
CA ALA A 27 21.89 14.40 12.54
C ALA A 27 20.38 14.26 12.67
N ASP A 28 19.74 13.97 11.55
CA ASP A 28 18.36 13.54 11.49
C ASP A 28 18.23 12.35 12.44
N GLU A 29 17.61 12.55 13.62
CA GLU A 29 17.24 11.50 14.56
C GLU A 29 16.08 10.65 13.98
N GLY A 30 16.19 10.23 12.72
CA GLY A 30 15.29 9.28 12.06
C GLY A 30 15.51 7.82 12.51
N GLY A 31 15.90 7.62 13.77
CA GLY A 31 16.42 6.36 14.30
C GLY A 31 15.59 5.83 15.47
N LEU A 32 14.44 5.22 15.17
CA LEU A 32 13.92 3.98 15.81
C LEU A 32 12.49 3.65 15.32
N TYR A 33 11.76 4.69 14.91
CA TYR A 33 10.41 4.59 14.39
C TYR A 33 10.44 5.20 13.00
N GLY A 34 10.06 4.42 11.99
CA GLY A 34 9.87 4.97 10.64
C GLY A 34 8.92 6.18 10.66
N PRO A 35 8.94 7.03 9.62
CA PRO A 35 8.19 8.28 9.64
C PRO A 35 6.69 8.00 9.88
N GLN A 36 6.15 8.57 10.96
CA GLN A 36 4.73 8.52 11.25
C GLN A 36 3.99 9.46 10.30
N ALA A 37 2.91 8.97 9.68
CA ALA A 37 2.10 9.77 8.76
C ALA A 37 1.60 11.06 9.43
N PRO A 38 1.82 12.25 8.84
CA PRO A 38 1.23 13.49 9.31
C PRO A 38 -0.30 13.42 9.41
N LYS A 39 -0.88 14.23 10.29
CA LYS A 39 -2.34 14.34 10.41
C LYS A 39 -2.94 14.80 9.07
N GLY A 40 -3.99 14.11 8.62
CA GLY A 40 -4.67 14.43 7.37
C GLY A 40 -3.99 13.88 6.12
N SER A 41 -2.99 13.02 6.27
CA SER A 41 -2.46 12.23 5.15
C SER A 41 -3.52 11.29 4.59
N ALA A 42 -3.42 11.03 3.28
CA ALA A 42 -4.03 9.88 2.63
C ALA A 42 -3.01 8.74 2.58
N PHE A 43 -3.51 7.50 2.53
CA PHE A 43 -2.70 6.29 2.47
C PHE A 43 -2.96 5.57 1.16
N VAL A 44 -1.92 5.20 0.44
CA VAL A 44 -2.00 4.52 -0.86
C VAL A 44 -1.13 3.28 -0.87
N ARG A 45 -1.65 2.22 -1.47
CA ARG A 45 -0.87 1.06 -1.90
C ARG A 45 -1.28 0.69 -3.32
N ALA A 46 -0.60 -0.29 -3.90
CA ALA A 46 -1.00 -0.85 -5.19
C ALA A 46 -1.16 -2.36 -5.10
N TYR A 47 -2.12 -2.89 -5.86
CA TYR A 47 -2.34 -4.31 -6.09
C TYR A 47 -2.10 -4.62 -7.57
N ASN A 48 -1.26 -5.62 -7.84
CA ASN A 48 -0.90 -6.03 -9.17
C ASN A 48 -1.59 -7.35 -9.53
N ALA A 49 -2.70 -7.31 -10.28
CA ALA A 49 -3.31 -8.53 -10.82
C ALA A 49 -2.59 -9.05 -12.09
N GLY A 50 -1.48 -8.41 -12.47
CA GLY A 50 -0.63 -8.78 -13.59
C GLY A 50 0.24 -10.01 -13.33
N ASN A 51 0.94 -10.43 -14.39
CA ASN A 51 1.90 -11.54 -14.39
C ASN A 51 3.38 -11.08 -14.44
N ALA A 52 3.62 -9.77 -14.44
CA ALA A 52 4.93 -9.14 -14.39
C ALA A 52 4.99 -8.15 -13.22
N GLU A 53 6.18 -7.79 -12.75
CA GLU A 53 6.36 -6.78 -11.72
C GLU A 53 5.77 -5.43 -12.15
N LEU A 54 5.27 -4.69 -11.16
CA LEU A 54 4.62 -3.40 -11.35
C LEU A 54 5.30 -2.34 -10.50
N SER A 55 5.55 -1.18 -11.12
CA SER A 55 5.83 0.07 -10.43
C SER A 55 4.65 1.03 -10.61
N VAL A 56 4.34 1.74 -9.54
CA VAL A 56 3.30 2.76 -9.49
C VAL A 56 3.86 4.03 -8.87
N ASN A 57 3.57 5.19 -9.45
CA ASN A 57 3.87 6.48 -8.87
C ASN A 57 2.57 7.26 -8.62
N VAL A 58 2.48 7.97 -7.49
CA VAL A 58 1.38 8.88 -7.15
C VAL A 58 1.98 10.19 -6.68
N GLY A 59 2.00 11.20 -7.56
CA GLY A 59 2.72 12.44 -7.29
C GLY A 59 4.22 12.18 -7.08
N ASN A 60 4.73 12.37 -5.87
CA ASN A 60 6.13 12.08 -5.52
C ASN A 60 6.30 10.77 -4.74
N THR A 61 5.25 9.94 -4.66
CA THR A 61 5.27 8.69 -3.89
C THR A 61 5.39 7.51 -4.83
N ASP A 62 6.50 6.78 -4.74
CA ASP A 62 6.73 5.57 -5.53
C ASP A 62 6.35 4.30 -4.76
N LEU A 63 5.69 3.37 -5.44
CA LEU A 63 5.36 2.01 -5.00
C LEU A 63 5.99 1.06 -6.02
N ASN A 64 7.14 0.49 -5.70
CA ASN A 64 7.95 -0.31 -6.63
C ASN A 64 7.91 -1.80 -6.28
N ASP A 65 8.46 -2.61 -7.21
CA ASP A 65 8.75 -4.03 -7.02
C ASP A 65 7.52 -4.86 -6.59
N ILE A 66 6.35 -4.47 -7.10
CA ILE A 66 5.09 -5.12 -6.75
C ILE A 66 4.97 -6.40 -7.57
N ALA A 67 5.27 -7.52 -6.92
CA ALA A 67 5.23 -8.85 -7.52
C ALA A 67 3.87 -9.17 -8.17
N PRO A 68 3.85 -10.05 -9.18
CA PRO A 68 2.63 -10.60 -9.75
C PRO A 68 1.66 -11.13 -8.68
N LEU A 69 0.38 -10.78 -8.82
CA LEU A 69 -0.69 -11.16 -7.88
C LEU A 69 -0.44 -10.68 -6.43
N GLY A 70 0.44 -9.70 -6.23
CA GLY A 70 0.84 -9.15 -4.94
C GLY A 70 0.37 -7.72 -4.72
N SER A 71 0.57 -7.21 -3.50
CA SER A 71 0.35 -5.81 -3.16
C SER A 71 1.56 -5.19 -2.48
N SER A 72 1.78 -3.90 -2.69
CA SER A 72 2.75 -3.13 -1.91
C SER A 72 2.27 -2.92 -0.47
N ASP A 73 3.19 -2.49 0.39
CA ASP A 73 2.84 -1.80 1.63
C ASP A 73 2.14 -0.47 1.35
N PHE A 74 1.47 0.05 2.38
CA PHE A 74 0.91 1.40 2.33
C PHE A 74 2.04 2.43 2.49
N LYS A 75 2.03 3.43 1.62
CA LYS A 75 2.70 4.71 1.82
C LYS A 75 1.68 5.80 2.07
N PHE A 76 2.12 6.94 2.57
CA PHE A 76 1.26 8.08 2.80
C PHE A 76 1.75 9.32 2.05
N LEU A 77 0.81 10.20 1.73
CA LEU A 77 1.02 11.49 1.08
C LEU A 77 -0.07 12.47 1.53
N PRO A 78 0.07 13.78 1.31
CA PRO A 78 -1.00 14.73 1.59
C PRO A 78 -2.30 14.36 0.86
N ALA A 79 -3.45 14.69 1.44
CA ALA A 79 -4.72 14.61 0.72
C ALA A 79 -4.74 15.60 -0.45
N GLY A 80 -5.38 15.24 -1.56
CA GLY A 80 -5.39 16.07 -2.76
C GLY A 80 -5.78 15.33 -4.03
N ASN A 81 -5.67 16.04 -5.15
CA ASN A 81 -5.82 15.47 -6.48
C ASN A 81 -4.43 15.20 -7.08
N TYR A 82 -4.24 14.02 -7.62
CA TYR A 82 -2.97 13.57 -8.20
C TYR A 82 -3.22 12.87 -9.55
N SER A 83 -2.16 12.71 -10.33
CA SER A 83 -2.10 11.71 -11.40
C SER A 83 -1.28 10.53 -10.90
N ALA A 84 -1.88 9.34 -10.92
CA ALA A 84 -1.20 8.09 -10.61
C ALA A 84 -0.74 7.42 -11.91
N GLN A 85 0.56 7.18 -12.05
CA GLN A 85 1.12 6.38 -13.12
C GLN A 85 1.14 4.92 -12.67
N VAL A 86 0.32 4.07 -13.28
CA VAL A 86 0.22 2.63 -12.99
C VAL A 86 0.69 1.86 -14.22
N GLY A 87 1.91 1.31 -14.17
CA GLY A 87 2.56 0.76 -15.36
C GLY A 87 2.68 1.83 -16.44
N ALA A 88 2.16 1.56 -17.64
CA ALA A 88 2.15 2.54 -18.75
C ALA A 88 0.94 3.51 -18.73
N SER A 89 -0.03 3.32 -17.82
CA SER A 89 -1.27 4.11 -17.80
C SER A 89 -1.25 5.24 -16.77
N ASN A 90 -1.85 6.38 -17.10
CA ASN A 90 -2.14 7.45 -16.14
C ASN A 90 -3.60 7.41 -15.67
N LEU A 91 -3.80 7.55 -14.36
CA LEU A 91 -5.11 7.58 -13.71
C LEU A 91 -5.23 8.84 -12.84
N PRO A 92 -6.15 9.78 -13.14
CA PRO A 92 -6.45 10.86 -12.21
C PRO A 92 -7.09 10.28 -10.95
N VAL A 93 -6.55 10.65 -9.79
CA VAL A 93 -7.01 10.17 -8.48
C VAL A 93 -7.28 11.33 -7.54
N LYS A 94 -8.33 11.18 -6.74
CA LYS A 94 -8.64 12.07 -5.62
C LYS A 94 -8.47 11.28 -4.33
N LEU A 95 -7.63 11.78 -3.44
CA LEU A 95 -7.30 11.16 -2.17
C LEU A 95 -7.75 12.07 -1.04
N ASP A 96 -8.71 11.60 -0.25
CA ASP A 96 -9.21 12.34 0.90
C ASP A 96 -8.36 12.07 2.15
N ALA A 97 -8.37 13.01 3.09
CA ALA A 97 -7.63 12.90 4.35
C ALA A 97 -8.11 11.72 5.20
N ASP A 98 -7.17 11.05 5.87
CA ASP A 98 -7.40 9.91 6.77
C ASP A 98 -8.06 8.70 6.08
N LYS A 99 -7.95 8.61 4.75
CA LYS A 99 -8.47 7.52 3.92
C LYS A 99 -7.36 6.67 3.34
N TYR A 100 -7.70 5.41 3.09
CA TYR A 100 -6.82 4.39 2.56
C TYR A 100 -7.32 3.96 1.19
N TYR A 101 -6.42 3.85 0.23
CA TYR A 101 -6.76 3.52 -1.14
C TYR A 101 -5.79 2.48 -1.70
N THR A 102 -6.31 1.63 -2.58
CA THR A 102 -5.52 0.69 -3.37
C THR A 102 -5.65 1.04 -4.85
N LEU A 103 -4.51 1.25 -5.50
CA LEU A 103 -4.39 1.34 -6.95
C LEU A 103 -4.31 -0.06 -7.53
N VAL A 104 -5.33 -0.44 -8.29
CA VAL A 104 -5.43 -1.78 -8.87
C VAL A 104 -4.94 -1.72 -10.31
N ASN A 105 -3.92 -2.52 -10.62
CA ASN A 105 -3.53 -2.86 -11.98
C ASN A 105 -4.21 -4.17 -12.41
N GLN A 106 -4.88 -4.18 -13.56
CA GLN A 106 -5.52 -5.37 -14.12
C GLN A 106 -5.01 -5.66 -15.52
N PRO A 107 -4.73 -6.94 -15.87
CA PRO A 107 -4.40 -7.33 -17.24
C PRO A 107 -5.49 -6.89 -18.22
N GLY A 108 -5.11 -6.13 -19.26
CA GLY A 108 -6.03 -5.69 -20.32
C GLY A 108 -7.09 -4.68 -19.89
N GLY A 109 -7.11 -4.25 -18.62
CA GLY A 109 -8.03 -3.27 -18.08
C GLY A 109 -7.38 -1.91 -17.82
N LYS A 110 -8.21 -0.88 -17.59
CA LYS A 110 -7.71 0.41 -17.07
C LYS A 110 -7.42 0.26 -15.57
N PRO A 111 -6.38 0.92 -15.04
CA PRO A 111 -6.16 0.95 -13.61
C PRO A 111 -7.32 1.61 -12.87
N MET A 112 -7.55 1.19 -11.62
CA MET A 112 -8.65 1.68 -10.79
C MET A 112 -8.15 2.12 -9.43
N LEU A 113 -8.84 3.09 -8.84
CA LEU A 113 -8.66 3.47 -7.44
C LEU A 113 -9.81 2.88 -6.63
N VAL A 114 -9.51 2.06 -5.63
CA VAL A 114 -10.51 1.53 -4.69
C VAL A 114 -10.23 2.03 -3.27
N GLU A 115 -11.24 2.55 -2.59
CA GLU A 115 -11.11 2.84 -1.15
C GLU A 115 -11.01 1.53 -0.38
N GLU A 116 -10.17 1.53 0.66
CA GLU A 116 -9.90 0.38 1.49
C GLU A 116 -9.93 0.75 2.98
N PRO A 117 -11.12 0.82 3.61
CA PRO A 117 -11.24 1.29 4.99
C PRO A 117 -10.34 0.51 5.97
N PRO A 118 -9.75 1.21 6.95
CA PRO A 118 -8.90 0.56 7.94
C PRO A 118 -9.72 -0.35 8.84
N PHE A 119 -9.13 -1.48 9.21
CA PHE A 119 -9.69 -2.41 10.18
C PHE A 119 -9.09 -2.15 11.56
N LYS A 120 -9.94 -2.04 12.58
CA LYS A 120 -9.52 -1.65 13.94
C LYS A 120 -9.70 -2.75 15.00
N ASN A 121 -10.44 -3.81 14.68
CA ASN A 121 -10.71 -4.87 15.64
C ASN A 121 -9.49 -5.79 15.76
N LYS A 122 -8.88 -5.84 16.95
CA LYS A 122 -7.70 -6.65 17.24
C LYS A 122 -8.01 -8.09 17.66
N GLN A 123 -9.28 -8.45 17.82
CA GLN A 123 -9.70 -9.78 18.31
C GLN A 123 -10.20 -10.71 17.20
N LYS A 124 -10.56 -10.14 16.05
CA LYS A 124 -11.05 -10.86 14.86
C LYS A 124 -10.15 -10.59 13.67
N ALA A 125 -10.27 -11.41 12.64
CA ALA A 125 -9.77 -11.11 11.31
C ALA A 125 -10.86 -10.40 10.50
N LEU A 126 -10.48 -9.61 9.51
CA LEU A 126 -11.39 -9.09 8.49
C LEU A 126 -11.18 -9.85 7.19
N VAL A 127 -12.23 -10.53 6.72
CA VAL A 127 -12.30 -11.00 5.33
C VAL A 127 -12.95 -9.90 4.49
N ARG A 128 -12.21 -9.40 3.51
CA ARG A 128 -12.69 -8.43 2.54
C ARG A 128 -12.76 -9.09 1.17
N VAL A 129 -13.87 -8.91 0.47
CA VAL A 129 -14.01 -9.26 -0.94
C VAL A 129 -14.01 -7.97 -1.72
N GLN A 130 -13.00 -7.78 -2.57
CA GLN A 130 -12.93 -6.70 -3.52
C GLN A 130 -13.29 -7.27 -4.90
N ASN A 131 -14.55 -7.12 -5.28
CA ASN A 131 -15.04 -7.60 -6.56
C ASN A 131 -14.73 -6.55 -7.63
N LEU A 132 -13.80 -6.87 -8.51
CA LEU A 132 -13.38 -6.04 -9.63
C LEU A 132 -13.78 -6.66 -10.97
N SER A 133 -14.73 -7.59 -10.93
CA SER A 133 -15.34 -8.20 -12.10
C SER A 133 -16.66 -7.51 -12.46
N ASP A 134 -17.27 -7.99 -13.54
CA ASP A 134 -18.55 -7.53 -14.08
C ASP A 134 -19.77 -8.28 -13.49
N THR A 135 -19.55 -9.25 -12.62
CA THR A 135 -20.58 -10.16 -12.12
C THR A 135 -20.75 -10.03 -10.61
N GLN A 136 -21.98 -10.09 -10.10
CA GLN A 136 -22.22 -10.11 -8.66
C GLN A 136 -21.80 -11.47 -8.07
N LEU A 137 -21.05 -11.45 -6.97
CA LEU A 137 -20.47 -12.66 -6.38
C LEU A 137 -20.74 -12.77 -4.89
N THR A 138 -20.83 -14.00 -4.40
CA THR A 138 -20.94 -14.33 -2.98
C THR A 138 -19.81 -15.25 -2.58
N LEU A 139 -19.14 -14.92 -1.47
CA LEU A 139 -18.16 -15.80 -0.84
C LEU A 139 -18.87 -16.69 0.16
N LYS A 140 -18.83 -18.01 -0.04
CA LYS A 140 -19.43 -19.01 0.85
C LYS A 140 -18.35 -19.98 1.36
N THR A 141 -18.71 -20.79 2.36
CA THR A 141 -17.99 -22.03 2.68
C THR A 141 -17.93 -22.96 1.47
N VAL A 142 -16.94 -23.86 1.40
CA VAL A 142 -16.76 -24.77 0.26
C VAL A 142 -18.00 -25.63 -0.03
N ASP A 143 -18.76 -25.99 1.00
CA ASP A 143 -20.01 -26.76 0.87
C ASP A 143 -21.20 -25.93 0.34
N GLY A 144 -21.00 -24.61 0.15
CA GLY A 144 -21.99 -23.68 -0.39
C GLY A 144 -23.12 -23.31 0.57
N LYS A 145 -23.14 -23.85 1.80
CA LYS A 145 -24.27 -23.70 2.73
C LYS A 145 -24.22 -22.40 3.53
N THR A 146 -23.03 -21.96 3.91
CA THR A 146 -22.88 -20.79 4.78
C THR A 146 -22.28 -19.62 3.99
N PRO A 147 -23.06 -18.56 3.73
CA PRO A 147 -22.50 -17.34 3.20
C PRO A 147 -21.58 -16.67 4.22
N VAL A 148 -20.48 -16.10 3.71
CA VAL A 148 -19.47 -15.38 4.50
C VAL A 148 -19.50 -13.89 4.15
N VAL A 149 -19.48 -13.57 2.86
CA VAL A 149 -19.68 -12.21 2.34
C VAL A 149 -20.68 -12.30 1.19
N GLU A 150 -21.86 -11.70 1.38
CA GLU A 150 -23.01 -11.83 0.49
C GLU A 150 -23.06 -10.74 -0.58
N ALA A 151 -23.57 -11.13 -1.76
CA ALA A 151 -24.04 -10.23 -2.82
C ALA A 151 -23.09 -9.04 -3.11
N VAL A 152 -21.80 -9.32 -3.27
CA VAL A 152 -20.80 -8.30 -3.59
C VAL A 152 -20.99 -7.89 -5.04
N ALA A 153 -21.54 -6.69 -5.22
CA ALA A 153 -21.82 -6.12 -6.54
C ALA A 153 -20.57 -6.05 -7.44
N PRO A 154 -20.74 -6.04 -8.77
CA PRO A 154 -19.66 -5.71 -9.71
C PRO A 154 -18.98 -4.39 -9.33
N ASN A 155 -17.66 -4.34 -9.42
CA ASN A 155 -16.85 -3.19 -8.99
C ASN A 155 -17.11 -2.73 -7.53
N GLY A 156 -17.59 -3.66 -6.69
CA GLY A 156 -17.99 -3.42 -5.31
C GLY A 156 -17.07 -4.07 -4.29
N ARG A 157 -17.40 -3.86 -3.02
CA ARG A 157 -16.67 -4.41 -1.88
C ARG A 157 -17.65 -4.93 -0.84
N GLY A 158 -17.33 -6.08 -0.26
CA GLY A 158 -18.05 -6.65 0.89
C GLY A 158 -17.08 -7.12 1.95
N GLU A 159 -17.51 -7.12 3.21
CA GLU A 159 -16.63 -7.34 4.37
C GLU A 159 -17.31 -8.17 5.45
N ARG A 160 -16.52 -9.00 6.13
CA ARG A 160 -16.97 -9.78 7.28
C ARG A 160 -15.86 -9.94 8.30
N GLU A 161 -16.14 -9.60 9.55
CA GLU A 161 -15.27 -9.97 10.66
C GLU A 161 -15.48 -11.44 11.04
N ILE A 162 -14.39 -12.20 11.14
CA ILE A 162 -14.40 -13.65 11.40
C ILE A 162 -13.44 -13.95 12.55
N ASN A 163 -13.79 -14.93 13.38
CA ASN A 163 -12.86 -15.44 14.37
C ASN A 163 -11.61 -16.02 13.69
N PRO A 164 -10.43 -15.96 14.32
CA PRO A 164 -9.22 -16.55 13.78
C PRO A 164 -9.39 -18.05 13.56
N VAL A 165 -9.23 -18.50 12.32
CA VAL A 165 -9.47 -19.88 11.91
C VAL A 165 -8.84 -20.14 10.55
N LYS A 166 -8.50 -21.39 10.26
CA LYS A 166 -8.24 -21.84 8.88
C LYS A 166 -9.56 -22.25 8.24
N VAL A 167 -9.93 -21.61 7.12
CA VAL A 167 -11.22 -21.84 6.46
C VAL A 167 -11.03 -22.09 4.97
N GLY A 168 -11.78 -23.07 4.45
CA GLY A 168 -11.95 -23.27 3.01
C GLY A 168 -13.15 -22.46 2.53
N LEU A 169 -12.98 -21.72 1.44
CA LEU A 169 -13.99 -20.83 0.89
C LEU A 169 -14.12 -21.03 -0.62
N ALA A 170 -15.26 -20.66 -1.18
CA ALA A 170 -15.54 -20.73 -2.60
C ALA A 170 -16.37 -19.52 -3.06
N LEU A 171 -16.19 -19.14 -4.31
CA LEU A 171 -16.98 -18.09 -4.96
C LEU A 171 -18.19 -18.67 -5.66
N PHE A 172 -19.31 -17.97 -5.52
CA PHE A 172 -20.59 -18.32 -6.10
C PHE A 172 -21.18 -17.13 -6.85
N ASP A 173 -21.81 -17.43 -7.99
CA ASP A 173 -22.72 -16.55 -8.71
C ASP A 173 -24.13 -17.14 -8.53
N GLY A 174 -24.91 -16.51 -7.65
CA GLY A 174 -26.14 -17.09 -7.11
C GLY A 174 -25.87 -18.45 -6.41
N ASP A 175 -26.44 -19.51 -6.98
CA ASP A 175 -26.26 -20.89 -6.50
C ASP A 175 -25.17 -21.66 -7.26
N LYS A 176 -24.66 -21.09 -8.36
CA LYS A 176 -23.60 -21.71 -9.14
C LYS A 176 -22.25 -21.46 -8.49
N LYS A 177 -21.54 -22.53 -8.12
CA LYS A 177 -20.12 -22.41 -7.73
C LYS A 177 -19.30 -22.01 -8.96
N VAL A 178 -18.51 -20.94 -8.82
CA VAL A 178 -17.65 -20.40 -9.89
C VAL A 178 -16.19 -20.81 -9.69
N SER A 179 -15.72 -20.83 -8.44
CA SER A 179 -14.32 -21.18 -8.14
C SER A 179 -14.16 -21.69 -6.71
N ASP A 180 -13.40 -22.76 -6.54
CA ASP A 180 -12.85 -23.14 -5.23
C ASP A 180 -11.60 -22.31 -4.94
N LEU A 181 -11.52 -21.74 -3.74
CA LEU A 181 -10.39 -20.93 -3.33
C LEU A 181 -9.39 -21.77 -2.54
N LYS A 182 -8.11 -21.39 -2.63
CA LYS A 182 -7.10 -21.91 -1.71
C LYS A 182 -7.54 -21.63 -0.27
N PRO A 183 -7.43 -22.61 0.66
CA PRO A 183 -7.73 -22.39 2.06
C PRO A 183 -6.92 -21.22 2.61
N VAL A 184 -7.57 -20.39 3.41
CA VAL A 184 -6.96 -19.19 4.00
C VAL A 184 -6.88 -19.35 5.51
N VAL A 185 -5.75 -18.98 6.08
CA VAL A 185 -5.56 -18.88 7.54
C VAL A 185 -5.85 -17.45 7.93
N LEU A 186 -6.78 -17.25 8.87
CA LEU A 186 -7.18 -15.95 9.37
C LEU A 186 -6.60 -15.72 10.76
N GLU A 187 -5.88 -14.63 10.95
CA GLU A 187 -5.26 -14.26 12.23
C GLU A 187 -5.90 -13.02 12.85
N ARG A 188 -5.72 -12.85 14.17
CA ARG A 188 -6.29 -11.70 14.90
C ARG A 188 -5.69 -10.39 14.38
N GLY A 189 -6.55 -9.41 14.13
CA GLY A 189 -6.12 -8.08 13.67
C GLY A 189 -5.70 -8.04 12.19
N GLU A 190 -5.70 -9.18 11.49
CA GLU A 190 -5.32 -9.24 10.09
C GLU A 190 -6.50 -8.82 9.18
N VAL A 191 -6.17 -8.16 8.08
CA VAL A 191 -7.08 -8.00 6.94
C VAL A 191 -6.60 -8.92 5.82
N VAL A 192 -7.49 -9.81 5.38
CA VAL A 192 -7.25 -10.67 4.24
C VAL A 192 -8.23 -10.31 3.14
N CYS A 193 -7.70 -9.82 2.02
CA CYS A 193 -8.48 -9.33 0.90
C CYS A 193 -8.49 -10.36 -0.23
N LEU A 194 -9.68 -10.77 -0.66
CA LEU A 194 -9.88 -11.53 -1.89
C LEU A 194 -10.14 -10.54 -3.02
N TYR A 195 -9.15 -10.33 -3.88
CA TYR A 195 -9.33 -9.59 -5.12
C TYR A 195 -9.87 -10.53 -6.18
N ILE A 196 -10.96 -10.13 -6.84
CA ILE A 196 -11.57 -10.91 -7.92
C ILE A 196 -11.50 -10.07 -9.18
N THR A 197 -10.63 -10.45 -10.11
CA THR A 197 -10.49 -9.81 -11.43
C THR A 197 -11.00 -10.72 -12.54
N GLY A 198 -11.05 -10.19 -13.76
CA GLY A 198 -11.57 -10.89 -14.93
C GLY A 198 -13.05 -10.61 -15.16
N SER A 199 -13.62 -11.27 -16.17
CA SER A 199 -15.00 -11.06 -16.62
C SER A 199 -15.65 -12.36 -17.05
N GLY A 200 -16.98 -12.41 -16.94
CA GLY A 200 -17.78 -13.58 -17.32
C GLY A 200 -17.30 -14.87 -16.64
N SER A 201 -16.96 -15.89 -17.43
CA SER A 201 -16.49 -17.19 -16.91
C SER A 201 -15.00 -17.24 -16.58
N GLN A 202 -14.23 -16.19 -16.85
CA GLN A 202 -12.78 -16.14 -16.67
C GLN A 202 -12.42 -15.26 -15.45
N LEU A 203 -12.90 -15.65 -14.28
CA LEU A 203 -12.54 -14.97 -13.03
C LEU A 203 -11.19 -15.46 -12.50
N SER A 204 -10.41 -14.53 -11.93
CA SER A 204 -9.14 -14.80 -11.27
C SER A 204 -9.18 -14.32 -9.82
N PRO A 205 -9.64 -15.17 -8.89
CA PRO A 205 -9.70 -14.82 -7.47
C PRO A 205 -8.36 -15.06 -6.78
N VAL A 206 -7.83 -14.03 -6.12
CA VAL A 206 -6.52 -14.05 -5.45
C VAL A 206 -6.65 -13.54 -4.02
N TRP A 207 -6.23 -14.38 -3.08
CA TRP A 207 -6.06 -13.96 -1.69
C TRP A 207 -4.78 -13.15 -1.53
N VAL A 208 -4.92 -11.93 -1.01
CA VAL A 208 -3.83 -11.04 -0.65
C VAL A 208 -3.95 -10.74 0.84
N LYS A 209 -2.93 -11.15 1.57
CA LYS A 209 -2.71 -10.73 2.95
C LYS A 209 -1.87 -9.46 2.92
N ARG A 210 -2.03 -8.58 3.91
CA ARG A 210 -0.99 -7.57 4.12
C ARG A 210 0.34 -8.30 4.36
N PRO A 211 1.45 -7.82 3.80
CA PRO A 211 2.76 -8.25 4.26
C PRO A 211 2.79 -8.10 5.78
N VAL A 212 3.23 -9.14 6.48
CA VAL A 212 3.54 -9.01 7.91
C VAL A 212 4.74 -8.07 7.95
N GLU A 213 4.63 -6.94 8.65
CA GLU A 213 5.80 -6.07 8.87
C GLU A 213 6.94 -6.95 9.38
N SER A 214 8.03 -7.01 8.61
CA SER A 214 9.26 -7.74 8.96
C SER A 214 10.12 -6.92 9.90
#